data_AF-A0A0B2JVF6-F1
#
_entry.id   AF-A0A0B2JVF6-F1
#
_cell.length_a   1.000
_cell.length_b   1.000
_cell.length_c   1.000
_cell.angle_alpha   90.00
_cell.angle_beta   90.00
_cell.angle_gamma   90.00
#
_symmetry.space_group_name_H-M   'P 1'
#
loop_
_entity.id
_entity.type
_entity.pdbx_description
1 polymer ?
#
loop_
_entity_poly.entity_id
_entity_poly.type
_entity_poly.pdbx_seq_one_letter_code
_entity_poly.pdbx_strand_id
1 'polypeptide(L)'
;MLPLNEAVDIAMAIKGYNKKKLAEKIEMSPSAFTDFLNGKTSKLDITKAQKIASVLDCTLDYLVGNDTINLDIGPCIKEERDSMNISSKELSEETKIPELIILKYEQGDEEVSEFLLGKICDYFSTTILEFMVKYDLYDEYIPEVFNGDVEAYESFKKAERADAMKEGSMKYPELKDIVEKGMYVVEGTPARRSYKFDLDFAVERIYGNPKGVWFWNENRPGDLEACLDEYILVIQQYGSKDLINELNRKLKENQDKSDEEKLDIAVRIYFKIFGGRE
;
A
#
# COMPACT_ATOMS: atom_id res chain seq x y z
N MET A 1 18.23 -5.81 -11.88
CA MET A 1 18.13 -5.00 -10.65
C MET A 1 19.39 -4.17 -10.53
N LEU A 2 19.22 -2.85 -10.62
CA LEU A 2 20.29 -1.86 -10.57
C LEU A 2 20.88 -1.76 -9.15
N PRO A 3 22.21 -1.83 -8.97
CA PRO A 3 22.84 -1.63 -7.67
C PRO A 3 22.58 -0.23 -7.12
N LEU A 4 22.39 -0.10 -5.80
CA LEU A 4 22.12 1.18 -5.12
C LEU A 4 23.13 2.28 -5.48
N ASN A 5 24.42 1.96 -5.57
CA ASN A 5 25.45 2.95 -5.93
C ASN A 5 25.29 3.44 -7.38
N GLU A 6 24.90 2.57 -8.30
CA GLU A 6 24.62 2.93 -9.71
C GLU A 6 23.33 3.76 -9.81
N ALA A 7 22.28 3.38 -9.08
CA ALA A 7 21.03 4.14 -9.02
C ALA A 7 21.26 5.59 -8.55
N VAL A 8 22.11 5.77 -7.52
CA VAL A 8 22.51 7.11 -7.04
C VAL A 8 23.32 7.86 -8.09
N ASP A 9 24.30 7.24 -8.73
CA ASP A 9 25.11 7.91 -9.76
C ASP A 9 24.24 8.36 -10.96
N ILE A 10 23.26 7.55 -11.37
CA ILE A 10 22.33 7.90 -12.46
C ILE A 10 21.40 9.05 -12.04
N ALA A 11 20.76 8.98 -10.87
CA ALA A 11 19.90 10.05 -10.38
C ALA A 11 20.67 11.38 -10.17
N MET A 12 21.93 11.29 -9.75
CA MET A 12 22.83 12.45 -9.69
C MET A 12 23.05 13.09 -11.06
N ALA A 13 23.32 12.27 -12.09
CA ALA A 13 23.54 12.74 -13.45
C ALA A 13 22.28 13.42 -14.00
N ILE A 14 21.12 12.81 -13.81
CA ILE A 14 19.80 13.35 -14.18
C ILE A 14 19.57 14.72 -13.54
N LYS A 15 19.84 14.88 -12.24
CA LYS A 15 19.65 16.14 -11.53
C LYS A 15 20.78 17.14 -11.70
N GLY A 16 21.86 16.79 -12.41
CA GLY A 16 23.04 17.65 -12.59
C GLY A 16 23.83 17.90 -11.31
N TYR A 17 23.78 16.99 -10.33
CA TYR A 17 24.56 17.10 -9.10
C TYR A 17 25.97 16.56 -9.28
N ASN A 18 26.93 17.25 -8.67
CA ASN A 18 28.30 16.73 -8.55
C ASN A 18 28.50 16.00 -7.20
N LYS A 19 29.48 15.10 -7.15
CA LYS A 19 29.75 14.25 -5.97
C LYS A 19 30.01 15.06 -4.70
N LYS A 20 30.69 16.19 -4.80
CA LYS A 20 31.03 17.05 -3.65
C LYS A 20 29.78 17.72 -3.06
N LYS A 21 28.96 18.35 -3.90
CA LYS A 21 27.72 19.04 -3.51
C LYS A 21 26.72 18.08 -2.89
N LEU A 22 26.57 16.87 -3.44
CA LEU A 22 25.67 15.89 -2.85
C LEU A 22 26.19 15.42 -1.50
N ALA A 23 27.48 15.06 -1.39
CA ALA A 23 28.10 14.64 -0.13
C ALA A 23 27.92 15.68 0.99
N GLU A 24 28.11 16.97 0.68
CA GLU A 24 27.86 18.08 1.60
C GLU A 24 26.39 18.11 2.07
N LYS A 25 25.42 18.00 1.14
CA LYS A 25 23.99 18.01 1.48
C LYS A 25 23.54 16.83 2.33
N ILE A 26 24.13 15.66 2.13
CA ILE A 26 23.79 14.45 2.89
C ILE A 26 24.67 14.26 4.14
N GLU A 27 25.48 15.27 4.48
CA GLU A 27 26.36 15.30 5.66
C GLU A 27 27.31 14.10 5.70
N MET A 28 27.84 13.71 4.54
CA MET A 28 28.79 12.62 4.40
C MET A 28 30.13 13.15 3.90
N SER A 29 31.23 12.58 4.39
CA SER A 29 32.55 13.01 3.92
C SER A 29 32.70 12.69 2.41
N PRO A 30 33.32 13.57 1.61
CA PRO A 30 33.52 13.33 0.19
C PRO A 30 34.25 12.02 -0.13
N SER A 31 35.18 11.60 0.74
CA SER A 31 35.89 10.32 0.63
C SER A 31 34.95 9.14 0.84
N ALA A 32 34.14 9.14 1.90
CA ALA A 32 33.18 8.08 2.17
C ALA A 32 32.13 7.96 1.06
N PHE A 33 31.68 9.08 0.50
CA PHE A 33 30.75 9.08 -0.62
C PHE A 33 31.37 8.54 -1.90
N THR A 34 32.64 8.90 -2.17
CA THR A 34 33.37 8.34 -3.32
C THR A 34 33.56 6.83 -3.19
N ASP A 35 33.89 6.33 -2.00
CA ASP A 35 34.04 4.90 -1.74
C ASP A 35 32.70 4.15 -1.87
N PHE A 36 31.59 4.76 -1.44
CA PHE A 36 30.23 4.23 -1.64
C PHE A 36 29.89 4.11 -3.13
N LEU A 37 30.09 5.18 -3.92
CA LEU A 37 29.79 5.16 -5.35
C LEU A 37 30.63 4.11 -6.11
N ASN A 38 31.88 3.93 -5.69
CA ASN A 38 32.77 2.90 -6.24
C ASN A 38 32.46 1.47 -5.74
N GLY A 39 31.40 1.27 -4.97
CA GLY A 39 30.98 -0.05 -4.47
C GLY A 39 31.88 -0.62 -3.37
N LYS A 40 32.80 0.16 -2.80
CA LYS A 40 33.66 -0.30 -1.69
C LYS A 40 32.89 -0.41 -0.38
N THR A 41 31.80 0.35 -0.23
CA THR A 41 30.87 0.26 0.88
C THR A 41 29.44 0.17 0.36
N SER A 42 28.72 -0.88 0.72
CA SER A 42 27.32 -1.10 0.29
C SER A 42 26.29 -0.71 1.35
N LYS A 43 26.74 -0.42 2.58
CA LYS A 43 25.86 -0.08 3.70
C LYS A 43 25.65 1.42 3.77
N LEU A 44 24.53 1.87 3.23
CA LEU A 44 23.96 3.18 3.48
C LEU A 44 22.87 3.04 4.56
N ASP A 45 22.90 3.90 5.58
CA ASP A 45 21.80 3.97 6.55
C ASP A 45 20.51 4.48 5.86
N ILE A 46 19.34 4.01 6.31
CA ILE A 46 18.04 4.38 5.73
C ILE A 46 17.81 5.88 5.77
N THR A 47 18.24 6.56 6.85
CA THR A 47 18.15 8.02 6.98
C THR A 47 18.93 8.73 5.88
N LYS A 48 20.11 8.19 5.52
CA LYS A 48 20.95 8.74 4.45
C LYS A 48 20.36 8.42 3.08
N ALA A 49 19.82 7.23 2.87
CA ALA A 49 19.12 6.86 1.64
C ALA A 49 17.93 7.79 1.37
N GLN A 50 17.12 8.06 2.40
CA GLN A 50 16.00 9.01 2.32
C GLN A 50 16.47 10.44 2.01
N LYS A 51 17.56 10.90 2.64
CA LYS A 51 18.16 12.21 2.32
C LYS A 51 18.65 12.26 0.87
N ILE A 52 19.29 11.20 0.36
CA ILE A 52 19.72 11.13 -1.05
C ILE A 52 18.50 11.19 -1.96
N ALA A 53 17.48 10.36 -1.73
CA ALA A 53 16.26 10.32 -2.53
C ALA A 53 15.60 11.70 -2.59
N SER A 54 15.47 12.38 -1.45
CA SER A 54 14.90 13.73 -1.38
C SER A 54 15.74 14.77 -2.12
N VAL A 55 17.07 14.75 -2.00
CA VAL A 55 17.95 15.72 -2.68
C VAL A 55 17.98 15.49 -4.19
N LEU A 56 17.91 14.23 -4.62
CA LEU A 56 17.90 13.82 -6.01
C LEU A 56 16.49 13.73 -6.60
N ASP A 57 15.46 14.11 -5.84
CA ASP A 57 14.07 14.14 -6.27
C ASP A 57 13.67 12.86 -7.03
N CYS A 58 13.95 11.73 -6.36
CA CYS A 58 13.57 10.38 -6.73
C CYS A 58 12.98 9.67 -5.49
N THR A 59 12.39 8.49 -5.70
CA THR A 59 11.81 7.70 -4.60
C THR A 59 12.89 6.88 -3.89
N LEU A 60 12.64 6.52 -2.62
CA LEU A 60 13.49 5.54 -1.94
C LEU A 60 13.42 4.18 -2.64
N ASP A 61 12.24 3.82 -3.16
CA ASP A 61 12.02 2.57 -3.90
C ASP A 61 12.92 2.47 -5.12
N TYR A 62 13.09 3.56 -5.88
CA TYR A 62 14.06 3.60 -6.99
C TYR A 62 15.49 3.31 -6.53
N LEU A 63 15.94 3.94 -5.44
CA LEU A 63 17.30 3.74 -4.94
C LEU A 63 17.57 2.29 -4.53
N VAL A 64 16.55 1.60 -3.99
CA VAL A 64 16.68 0.20 -3.55
C VAL A 64 16.25 -0.82 -4.62
N GLY A 65 15.77 -0.36 -5.78
CA GLY A 65 15.37 -1.20 -6.92
C GLY A 65 13.99 -1.85 -6.79
N ASN A 66 13.07 -1.24 -6.03
CA ASN A 66 11.69 -1.69 -5.82
C ASN A 66 10.65 -0.92 -6.65
N ASP A 67 11.07 -0.02 -7.55
CA ASP A 67 10.18 0.81 -8.38
C ASP A 67 9.94 0.19 -9.77
N THR A 68 9.97 -1.13 -9.90
CA THR A 68 9.85 -1.78 -11.19
C THR A 68 8.40 -1.89 -11.67
N ILE A 69 8.19 -1.65 -12.96
CA ILE A 69 6.90 -1.82 -13.64
C ILE A 69 6.84 -3.23 -14.20
N ASN A 70 5.91 -4.02 -13.68
CA ASN A 70 5.67 -5.40 -14.13
C ASN A 70 4.75 -5.45 -15.36
N LEU A 71 5.15 -4.77 -16.44
CA LEU A 71 4.47 -4.74 -17.74
C LEU A 71 5.51 -4.81 -18.86
N ASP A 72 5.12 -5.34 -20.02
CA ASP A 72 5.99 -5.45 -21.20
C ASP A 72 6.12 -4.10 -21.94
N ILE A 73 6.64 -3.10 -21.23
CA ILE A 73 6.74 -1.72 -21.71
C ILE A 73 8.02 -1.46 -22.52
N GLY A 74 9.01 -2.33 -22.40
CA GLY A 74 10.31 -2.24 -23.09
C GLY A 74 10.19 -2.11 -24.61
N PRO A 75 9.46 -2.99 -25.30
CA PRO A 75 9.22 -2.87 -26.74
C PRO A 75 8.52 -1.55 -27.13
N CYS A 76 7.63 -1.05 -26.28
CA CYS A 76 6.93 0.22 -26.53
C CYS A 76 7.89 1.42 -26.47
N ILE A 77 8.87 1.41 -25.54
CA ILE A 77 9.91 2.46 -25.47
C ILE A 77 10.70 2.50 -26.79
N LYS A 78 11.05 1.32 -27.32
CA LYS A 78 11.76 1.19 -28.58
C LYS A 78 10.94 1.75 -29.75
N GLU A 79 9.66 1.39 -29.82
CA GLU A 79 8.75 1.85 -30.86
C GLU A 79 8.61 3.39 -30.85
N GLU A 80 8.44 3.99 -29.67
CA GLU A 80 8.36 5.44 -29.53
C GLU A 80 9.65 6.12 -29.99
N ARG A 81 10.80 5.60 -29.53
CA ARG A 81 12.13 6.10 -29.91
C ARG A 81 12.35 6.04 -31.42
N ASP A 82 12.04 4.91 -32.04
CA ASP A 82 12.17 4.71 -33.48
C ASP A 82 11.22 5.64 -34.25
N SER A 83 10.01 5.91 -33.73
CA SER A 83 9.05 6.86 -34.32
C SER A 83 9.56 8.32 -34.34
N MET A 84 10.41 8.69 -33.38
CA MET A 84 11.10 9.97 -33.32
C MET A 84 12.39 10.00 -34.15
N ASN A 85 12.79 8.86 -34.75
CA ASN A 85 13.99 8.70 -35.56
C ASN A 85 15.29 9.07 -34.81
N ILE A 86 15.37 8.67 -33.54
CA ILE A 86 16.58 8.85 -32.70
C ILE A 86 17.16 7.49 -32.28
N SER A 87 18.44 7.46 -32.00
CA SER A 87 19.18 6.30 -31.50
C SER A 87 19.06 6.12 -29.98
N SER A 88 19.33 4.92 -29.49
CA SER A 88 19.48 4.62 -28.04
C SER A 88 20.50 5.53 -27.37
N LYS A 89 21.57 5.87 -28.08
CA LYS A 89 22.61 6.79 -27.65
C LYS A 89 22.09 8.23 -27.49
N GLU A 90 21.33 8.74 -28.45
CA GLU A 90 20.73 10.08 -28.33
C GLU A 90 19.74 10.14 -27.16
N LEU A 91 18.88 9.12 -27.00
CA LEU A 91 17.99 9.03 -25.85
C LEU A 91 18.78 8.99 -24.52
N SER A 92 19.90 8.26 -24.48
CA SER A 92 20.81 8.22 -23.32
C SER A 92 21.40 9.59 -23.00
N GLU A 93 21.86 10.31 -24.02
CA GLU A 93 22.47 11.64 -23.86
C GLU A 93 21.46 12.67 -23.35
N GLU A 94 20.21 12.61 -23.79
CA GLU A 94 19.16 13.55 -23.38
C GLU A 94 18.60 13.23 -21.98
N THR A 95 18.31 11.95 -21.71
CA THR A 95 17.75 11.52 -20.42
C THR A 95 18.78 11.35 -19.31
N LYS A 96 20.07 11.31 -19.65
CA LYS A 96 21.20 10.93 -18.77
C LYS A 96 21.15 9.49 -18.24
N ILE A 97 20.25 8.66 -18.78
CA ILE A 97 20.18 7.23 -18.48
C ILE A 97 21.26 6.52 -19.31
N PRO A 98 22.08 5.64 -18.73
CA PRO A 98 23.07 4.88 -19.49
C PRO A 98 22.45 4.11 -20.67
N GLU A 99 23.05 4.21 -21.85
CA GLU A 99 22.57 3.56 -23.08
C GLU A 99 22.35 2.05 -22.88
N LEU A 100 23.22 1.38 -22.13
CA LEU A 100 23.09 -0.04 -21.84
C LEU A 100 21.79 -0.38 -21.08
N ILE A 101 21.33 0.50 -20.19
CA ILE A 101 20.06 0.31 -19.46
C ILE A 101 18.89 0.45 -20.42
N ILE A 102 18.92 1.47 -21.29
CA ILE A 102 17.90 1.66 -22.33
C ILE A 102 17.82 0.41 -23.22
N LEU A 103 18.97 -0.09 -23.70
CA LEU A 103 19.00 -1.29 -24.55
C LEU A 103 18.43 -2.53 -23.85
N LYS A 104 18.74 -2.72 -22.56
CA LYS A 104 18.18 -3.83 -21.79
C LYS A 104 16.67 -3.71 -21.62
N TYR A 105 16.17 -2.51 -21.36
CA TYR A 105 14.72 -2.25 -21.31
C TYR A 105 14.08 -2.59 -22.65
N GLU A 106 14.60 -2.06 -23.75
CA GLU A 106 14.07 -2.30 -25.11
C GLU A 106 14.13 -3.77 -25.56
N GLN A 107 15.00 -4.57 -24.95
CA GLN A 107 15.17 -6.00 -25.23
C GLN A 107 14.36 -6.90 -24.28
N GLY A 108 13.79 -6.34 -23.20
CA GLY A 108 13.12 -7.11 -22.16
C GLY A 108 14.09 -7.87 -21.23
N ASP A 109 15.38 -7.50 -21.23
CA ASP A 109 16.41 -8.13 -20.40
C ASP A 109 16.37 -7.64 -18.93
N GLU A 110 15.70 -6.53 -18.67
CA GLU A 110 15.56 -5.94 -17.34
C GLU A 110 14.19 -5.25 -17.18
N GLU A 111 13.58 -5.39 -16.00
CA GLU A 111 12.35 -4.69 -15.66
C GLU A 111 12.56 -3.18 -15.66
N VAL A 112 11.57 -2.44 -16.18
CA VAL A 112 11.66 -1.00 -16.33
C VAL A 112 11.37 -0.31 -15.01
N SER A 113 12.30 0.53 -14.55
CA SER A 113 12.08 1.40 -13.38
C SER A 113 11.07 2.50 -13.74
N GLU A 114 10.07 2.70 -12.89
CA GLU A 114 9.07 3.76 -13.00
C GLU A 114 9.74 5.14 -13.01
N PHE A 115 10.73 5.37 -12.14
CA PHE A 115 11.46 6.64 -12.11
C PHE A 115 12.18 6.92 -13.42
N LEU A 116 12.88 5.93 -13.98
CA LEU A 116 13.60 6.08 -15.25
C LEU A 116 12.65 6.18 -16.45
N LEU A 117 11.55 5.43 -16.44
CA LEU A 117 10.50 5.57 -17.44
C LEU A 117 9.92 6.98 -17.45
N GLY A 118 9.69 7.58 -16.27
CA GLY A 118 9.24 8.96 -16.17
C GLY A 118 10.19 9.93 -16.89
N LYS A 119 11.51 9.73 -16.81
CA LYS A 119 12.49 10.56 -17.53
C LYS A 119 12.48 10.33 -19.04
N ILE A 120 12.21 9.11 -19.47
CA ILE A 120 12.05 8.77 -20.89
C ILE A 120 10.76 9.41 -21.43
N CYS A 121 9.65 9.31 -20.70
CA CYS A 121 8.37 9.93 -21.05
C CYS A 121 8.46 11.46 -21.08
N ASP A 122 9.13 12.07 -20.10
CA ASP A 122 9.40 13.52 -20.10
C ASP A 122 10.08 13.96 -21.42
N TYR A 123 11.06 13.19 -21.89
CA TYR A 123 11.75 13.45 -23.16
C TYR A 123 10.82 13.27 -24.38
N PHE A 124 9.96 12.25 -24.35
CA PHE A 124 8.91 12.03 -25.35
C PHE A 124 7.76 13.04 -25.26
N SER A 125 7.80 13.98 -24.30
CA SER A 125 6.73 14.97 -24.06
C SER A 125 5.36 14.33 -23.77
N THR A 126 5.37 13.24 -23.00
CA THR A 126 4.19 12.48 -22.56
C THR A 126 4.31 12.15 -21.08
N THR A 127 3.21 11.82 -20.41
CA THR A 127 3.27 11.19 -19.09
C THR A 127 3.36 9.66 -19.19
N ILE A 128 3.69 8.99 -18.09
CA ILE A 128 3.68 7.52 -18.02
C ILE A 128 2.27 6.98 -18.34
N LEU A 129 1.21 7.60 -17.79
CA LEU A 129 -0.15 7.14 -18.00
C LEU A 129 -0.59 7.31 -19.46
N GLU A 130 -0.29 8.47 -20.07
CA GLU A 130 -0.56 8.71 -21.49
C GLU A 130 0.19 7.72 -22.38
N PHE A 131 1.46 7.43 -22.03
CA PHE A 131 2.26 6.42 -22.72
C PHE A 131 1.63 5.04 -22.62
N MET A 132 1.16 4.64 -21.43
CA MET A 132 0.49 3.36 -21.23
C MET A 132 -0.82 3.27 -22.01
N VAL A 133 -1.61 4.34 -22.07
CA VAL A 133 -2.85 4.38 -22.89
C VAL A 133 -2.53 4.26 -24.38
N LYS A 134 -1.49 4.96 -24.87
CA LYS A 134 -1.07 4.92 -26.28
C LYS A 134 -0.75 3.50 -26.75
N TYR A 135 -0.14 2.69 -25.88
CA TYR A 135 0.31 1.33 -26.18
C TYR A 135 -0.62 0.23 -25.63
N ASP A 136 -1.85 0.58 -25.23
CA ASP A 136 -2.85 -0.38 -24.71
C ASP A 136 -2.35 -1.19 -23.48
N LEU A 137 -1.53 -0.54 -22.65
CA LEU A 137 -0.98 -1.07 -21.39
C LEU A 137 -1.76 -0.59 -20.16
N TYR A 138 -2.67 0.35 -20.34
CA TYR A 138 -3.57 0.84 -19.30
C TYR A 138 -4.82 -0.04 -19.26
N ASP A 139 -5.05 -0.74 -18.16
CA ASP A 139 -6.07 -1.80 -18.04
C ASP A 139 -7.43 -1.32 -17.51
N GLU A 140 -7.53 -0.04 -17.13
CA GLU A 140 -8.78 0.55 -16.66
C GLU A 140 -9.54 1.28 -17.77
N TYR A 141 -10.88 1.23 -17.68
CA TYR A 141 -11.76 2.01 -18.55
C TYR A 141 -11.78 3.48 -18.13
N ILE A 142 -11.43 4.38 -19.06
CA ILE A 142 -11.54 5.84 -18.86
C ILE A 142 -12.98 6.27 -19.20
N PRO A 143 -13.78 6.77 -18.25
CA PRO A 143 -15.15 7.21 -18.53
C PRO A 143 -15.23 8.34 -19.55
N GLU A 144 -16.26 8.33 -20.41
CA GLU A 144 -16.45 9.32 -21.50
C GLU A 144 -16.38 10.78 -21.03
N VAL A 145 -16.79 11.07 -19.79
CA VAL A 145 -16.74 12.42 -19.21
C VAL A 145 -15.32 13.00 -19.13
N PHE A 146 -14.30 12.14 -19.11
CA PHE A 146 -12.89 12.53 -19.13
C PHE A 146 -12.34 12.65 -20.57
N ASN A 147 -13.11 12.31 -21.61
CA ASN A 147 -12.70 12.42 -23.02
C ASN A 147 -11.35 11.76 -23.36
N GLY A 148 -11.01 10.65 -22.68
CA GLY A 148 -9.73 9.97 -22.84
C GLY A 148 -8.56 10.59 -22.06
N ASP A 149 -8.78 11.64 -21.27
CA ASP A 149 -7.79 12.24 -20.38
C ASP A 149 -7.56 11.35 -19.15
N VAL A 150 -6.56 10.47 -19.24
CA VAL A 150 -6.18 9.52 -18.19
C VAL A 150 -5.63 10.21 -16.94
N GLU A 151 -4.95 11.35 -17.11
CA GLU A 151 -4.40 12.14 -16.00
C GLU A 151 -5.52 12.76 -15.16
N ALA A 152 -6.52 13.33 -15.82
CA ALA A 152 -7.71 13.85 -15.16
C ALA A 152 -8.49 12.72 -14.45
N TYR A 153 -8.56 11.53 -15.05
CA TYR A 153 -9.21 10.38 -14.44
C TYR A 153 -8.48 9.87 -13.19
N GLU A 154 -7.16 9.66 -13.25
CA GLU A 154 -6.36 9.26 -12.07
C GLU A 154 -6.37 10.33 -10.98
N SER A 155 -6.31 11.62 -11.37
CA SER A 155 -6.43 12.73 -10.43
C SER A 155 -7.79 12.76 -9.74
N PHE A 156 -8.87 12.48 -10.48
CA PHE A 156 -10.21 12.33 -9.91
C PHE A 156 -10.28 11.14 -8.95
N LYS A 157 -9.79 9.95 -9.34
CA LYS A 157 -9.76 8.77 -8.45
C LYS A 157 -8.95 9.05 -7.19
N LYS A 158 -7.82 9.74 -7.30
CA LYS A 158 -7.00 10.12 -6.16
C LYS A 158 -7.71 11.11 -5.24
N ALA A 159 -8.42 12.09 -5.80
CA ALA A 159 -9.23 13.04 -5.04
C ALA A 159 -10.42 12.33 -4.36
N GLU A 160 -11.14 11.47 -5.07
CA GLU A 160 -12.22 10.64 -4.53
C GLU A 160 -11.71 9.74 -3.40
N ARG A 161 -10.56 9.08 -3.56
CA ARG A 161 -9.94 8.31 -2.47
C ARG A 161 -9.54 9.20 -1.29
N ALA A 162 -8.99 10.38 -1.53
CA ALA A 162 -8.59 11.31 -0.47
C ALA A 162 -9.80 11.89 0.27
N ASP A 163 -10.88 12.18 -0.45
CA ASP A 163 -12.13 12.66 0.13
C ASP A 163 -12.88 11.52 0.79
N ALA A 164 -12.85 10.30 0.27
CA ALA A 164 -13.29 9.10 0.99
C ALA A 164 -12.44 8.85 2.25
N MET A 165 -11.15 9.20 2.29
CA MET A 165 -10.35 9.16 3.52
C MET A 165 -10.70 10.30 4.51
N LYS A 166 -11.12 11.48 4.01
CA LYS A 166 -11.51 12.62 4.85
C LYS A 166 -12.96 12.56 5.32
N GLU A 167 -13.90 12.19 4.46
CA GLU A 167 -15.33 11.99 4.72
C GLU A 167 -15.58 10.63 5.37
N GLY A 168 -14.83 9.61 4.94
CA GLY A 168 -14.61 8.37 5.67
C GLY A 168 -13.70 8.53 6.89
N SER A 169 -13.49 9.77 7.35
CA SER A 169 -13.58 10.05 8.79
C SER A 169 -15.01 9.86 9.33
N MET A 170 -15.65 8.73 8.98
CA MET A 170 -16.11 7.83 10.05
C MET A 170 -15.09 7.94 11.17
N LYS A 171 -15.50 8.36 12.37
CA LYS A 171 -14.64 8.48 13.55
C LYS A 171 -13.95 7.15 13.85
N TYR A 172 -12.91 6.83 13.11
CA TYR A 172 -12.00 5.74 13.39
C TYR A 172 -10.98 6.34 14.35
N PRO A 173 -10.95 5.89 15.61
CA PRO A 173 -9.95 6.34 16.54
C PRO A 173 -8.58 6.02 15.98
N GLU A 174 -7.66 6.95 16.15
CA GLU A 174 -6.27 6.71 15.80
C GLU A 174 -5.74 5.50 16.59
N LEU A 175 -4.74 4.79 16.06
CA LEU A 175 -4.12 3.65 16.75
C LEU A 175 -3.73 3.95 18.21
N LYS A 176 -3.32 5.19 18.51
CA LYS A 176 -3.04 5.66 19.87
C LYS A 176 -4.31 5.65 20.76
N ASP A 177 -5.45 6.07 20.23
CA ASP A 177 -6.75 6.08 20.92
C ASP A 177 -7.26 4.64 21.16
N ILE A 178 -6.98 3.71 20.25
CA ILE A 178 -7.30 2.27 20.36
C ILE A 178 -6.45 1.59 21.43
N VAL A 179 -5.16 1.92 21.49
CA VAL A 179 -4.21 1.38 22.47
C VAL A 179 -4.52 1.89 23.87
N GLU A 180 -4.78 3.20 24.02
CA GLU A 180 -5.02 3.87 25.31
C GLU A 180 -6.41 3.57 25.89
N LYS A 181 -7.47 3.62 25.09
CA LYS A 181 -8.86 3.53 25.59
C LYS A 181 -9.39 2.10 25.54
N GLY A 182 -8.60 1.16 25.03
CA GLY A 182 -8.87 -0.27 24.92
C GLY A 182 -9.94 -0.64 23.90
N MET A 183 -10.72 0.35 23.44
CA MET A 183 -12.12 0.11 23.25
C MET A 183 -12.75 1.36 22.48
N TYR A 184 -13.36 1.28 21.26
CA TYR A 184 -14.26 2.31 20.63
C TYR A 184 -15.56 1.77 19.92
N VAL A 185 -16.39 2.67 19.33
CA VAL A 185 -17.68 2.39 18.64
C VAL A 185 -17.70 3.06 17.25
N VAL A 186 -18.12 2.34 16.20
CA VAL A 186 -18.30 2.81 14.82
C VAL A 186 -19.75 2.52 14.40
N GLU A 187 -20.49 3.56 14.01
CA GLU A 187 -21.91 3.45 13.60
C GLU A 187 -22.83 2.73 14.61
N GLY A 188 -22.55 2.87 15.91
CA GLY A 188 -23.30 2.20 16.98
C GLY A 188 -22.85 0.77 17.27
N THR A 189 -21.85 0.26 16.56
CA THR A 189 -21.26 -1.07 16.74
C THR A 189 -19.90 -0.97 17.44
N PRO A 190 -19.63 -1.73 18.51
CA PRO A 190 -18.31 -1.75 19.15
C PRO A 190 -17.22 -2.29 18.20
N ALA A 191 -16.04 -1.66 18.16
CA ALA A 191 -14.89 -2.12 17.35
C ALA A 191 -13.60 -2.01 18.16
N ARG A 192 -12.92 -3.11 18.54
CA ARG A 192 -11.88 -3.08 19.60
C ARG A 192 -10.73 -4.11 19.45
N ARG A 193 -9.49 -3.60 19.69
CA ARG A 193 -8.13 -4.20 19.85
C ARG A 193 -7.70 -5.38 18.95
N SER A 194 -7.19 -5.09 17.75
CA SER A 194 -6.24 -5.97 17.04
C SER A 194 -4.84 -5.35 16.98
N TYR A 195 -3.79 -6.18 17.01
CA TYR A 195 -2.41 -5.73 16.85
C TYR A 195 -2.19 -5.25 15.41
N LYS A 196 -1.12 -4.50 15.17
CA LYS A 196 -0.72 -3.98 13.85
C LYS A 196 -0.70 -5.01 12.70
N PHE A 197 -0.56 -6.31 13.00
CA PHE A 197 -0.54 -7.40 12.00
C PHE A 197 -1.91 -8.04 11.76
N ASP A 198 -2.81 -7.98 12.74
CA ASP A 198 -4.18 -8.48 12.63
C ASP A 198 -5.13 -7.40 12.08
N LEU A 199 -4.70 -6.14 12.03
CA LEU A 199 -5.56 -5.01 11.68
C LEU A 199 -6.05 -5.08 10.24
N ASP A 200 -5.20 -5.42 9.26
CA ASP A 200 -5.61 -5.48 7.85
C ASP A 200 -6.58 -6.64 7.61
N PHE A 201 -6.30 -7.82 8.19
CA PHE A 201 -7.19 -8.98 8.13
C PHE A 201 -8.49 -8.77 8.94
N ALA A 202 -8.41 -8.02 10.05
CA ALA A 202 -9.55 -7.65 10.88
C ALA A 202 -10.43 -6.60 10.22
N VAL A 203 -9.85 -5.57 9.62
CA VAL A 203 -10.56 -4.56 8.82
C VAL A 203 -11.31 -5.27 7.69
N GLU A 204 -10.64 -6.12 6.92
CA GLU A 204 -11.29 -6.85 5.81
C GLU A 204 -12.42 -7.77 6.30
N ARG A 205 -12.27 -8.47 7.44
CA ARG A 205 -13.35 -9.30 8.00
C ARG A 205 -14.47 -8.52 8.70
N ILE A 206 -14.16 -7.43 9.38
CA ILE A 206 -15.12 -6.57 10.08
C ILE A 206 -15.99 -5.83 9.07
N TYR A 207 -15.40 -5.33 7.98
CA TYR A 207 -16.14 -4.61 6.94
C TYR A 207 -16.72 -5.54 5.85
N GLY A 208 -16.10 -6.71 5.60
CA GLY A 208 -16.56 -7.69 4.62
C GLY A 208 -17.61 -8.68 5.16
N ASN A 209 -17.71 -8.86 6.48
CA ASN A 209 -18.70 -9.73 7.10
C ASN A 209 -19.31 -9.05 8.35
N PRO A 210 -20.44 -8.32 8.21
CA PRO A 210 -21.05 -7.56 9.31
C PRO A 210 -21.58 -8.44 10.46
N LYS A 211 -21.55 -9.76 10.27
CA LYS A 211 -21.92 -10.76 11.27
C LYS A 211 -20.69 -11.43 11.90
N GLY A 212 -19.46 -11.10 11.54
CA GLY A 212 -18.26 -11.74 12.08
C GLY A 212 -18.06 -11.44 13.58
N VAL A 213 -17.57 -12.42 14.34
CA VAL A 213 -17.19 -12.31 15.76
C VAL A 213 -15.81 -12.95 15.97
N TRP A 214 -15.04 -12.47 16.94
CA TRP A 214 -13.70 -13.00 17.24
C TRP A 214 -13.72 -14.13 18.28
N PHE A 215 -12.61 -14.85 18.40
CA PHE A 215 -12.41 -15.83 19.48
C PHE A 215 -11.58 -15.18 20.60
N TRP A 216 -11.88 -15.49 21.86
CA TRP A 216 -11.10 -14.97 22.99
C TRP A 216 -9.64 -15.45 22.91
N ASN A 217 -8.73 -14.67 23.48
CA ASN A 217 -7.36 -15.06 23.74
C ASN A 217 -7.17 -15.37 25.24
N GLU A 218 -6.92 -16.64 25.55
CA GLU A 218 -6.74 -17.14 26.93
C GLU A 218 -5.59 -16.45 27.68
N ASN A 219 -4.65 -15.83 26.97
CA ASN A 219 -3.51 -15.13 27.57
C ASN A 219 -3.84 -13.69 28.01
N ARG A 220 -5.08 -13.21 27.84
CA ARG A 220 -5.49 -11.85 28.19
C ARG A 220 -6.65 -11.82 29.19
N PRO A 221 -6.42 -11.33 30.43
CA PRO A 221 -7.49 -11.11 31.39
C PRO A 221 -8.55 -10.13 30.85
N GLY A 222 -9.83 -10.51 30.93
CA GLY A 222 -10.97 -9.69 30.48
C GLY A 222 -11.39 -9.87 29.02
N ASP A 223 -10.63 -10.62 28.22
CA ASP A 223 -10.94 -10.86 26.81
C ASP A 223 -12.15 -11.81 26.62
N LEU A 224 -12.32 -12.72 27.59
CA LEU A 224 -13.46 -13.64 27.69
C LEU A 224 -14.81 -12.90 27.79
N GLU A 225 -14.91 -11.93 28.70
CA GLU A 225 -16.13 -11.14 28.93
C GLU A 225 -16.45 -10.28 27.71
N ALA A 226 -15.43 -9.63 27.12
CA ALA A 226 -15.58 -8.83 25.92
C ALA A 226 -16.05 -9.67 24.71
N CYS A 227 -15.51 -10.88 24.57
CA CYS A 227 -15.92 -11.82 23.54
C CYS A 227 -17.40 -12.24 23.75
N LEU A 228 -17.79 -12.60 24.98
CA LEU A 228 -19.18 -12.94 25.30
C LEU A 228 -20.16 -11.82 24.94
N ASP A 229 -19.84 -10.58 25.31
CA ASP A 229 -20.66 -9.41 24.98
C ASP A 229 -20.81 -9.21 23.47
N GLU A 230 -19.74 -9.44 22.70
CA GLU A 230 -19.74 -9.33 21.23
C GLU A 230 -20.69 -10.34 20.59
N TYR A 231 -20.62 -11.62 20.98
CA TYR A 231 -21.55 -12.64 20.48
C TYR A 231 -23.00 -12.29 20.80
N ILE A 232 -23.27 -11.82 22.02
CA ILE A 232 -24.62 -11.41 22.44
C ILE A 232 -25.13 -10.27 21.56
N LEU A 233 -24.30 -9.25 21.34
CA LEU A 233 -24.65 -8.08 20.55
C LEU A 233 -24.95 -8.45 19.09
N VAL A 234 -24.11 -9.27 18.46
CA VAL A 234 -24.31 -9.69 17.08
C VAL A 234 -25.59 -10.53 16.93
N ILE A 235 -25.92 -11.40 17.89
CA ILE A 235 -27.19 -12.12 17.90
C ILE A 235 -28.38 -11.18 18.07
N GLN A 236 -28.29 -10.17 18.95
CA GLN A 236 -29.35 -9.19 19.16
C GLN A 236 -29.60 -8.34 17.90
N GLN A 237 -28.56 -8.06 17.13
CA GLN A 237 -28.65 -7.21 15.94
C GLN A 237 -29.07 -7.97 14.68
N TYR A 238 -28.60 -9.21 14.50
CA TYR A 238 -28.77 -9.95 13.24
C TYR A 238 -29.54 -11.28 13.38
N GLY A 239 -29.84 -11.71 14.60
CA GLY A 239 -30.64 -12.90 14.86
C GLY A 239 -32.13 -12.70 14.56
N SER A 240 -32.82 -13.79 14.24
CA SER A 240 -34.29 -13.76 14.21
C SER A 240 -34.85 -13.55 15.62
N LYS A 241 -36.09 -13.10 15.72
CA LYS A 241 -36.78 -12.94 17.01
C LYS A 241 -36.72 -14.21 17.88
N ASP A 242 -36.79 -15.39 17.25
CA ASP A 242 -36.71 -16.68 17.94
C ASP A 242 -35.32 -16.95 18.50
N LEU A 243 -34.26 -16.61 17.76
CA LEU A 243 -32.87 -16.76 18.22
C LEU A 243 -32.55 -15.79 19.37
N ILE A 244 -33.04 -14.56 19.30
CA ILE A 244 -32.86 -13.56 20.37
C ILE A 244 -33.57 -14.04 21.65
N ASN A 245 -34.79 -14.56 21.52
CA ASN A 245 -35.51 -15.13 22.65
C ASN A 245 -34.83 -16.38 23.21
N GLU A 246 -34.29 -17.25 22.35
CA GLU A 246 -33.51 -18.42 22.76
C GLU A 246 -32.28 -18.01 23.56
N LEU A 247 -31.51 -17.04 23.07
CA LEU A 247 -30.32 -16.50 23.74
C LEU A 247 -30.66 -15.96 25.13
N ASN A 248 -31.62 -15.03 25.21
CA ASN A 248 -32.01 -14.40 26.47
C ASN A 248 -32.50 -15.43 27.50
N ARG A 249 -33.27 -16.43 27.05
CA ARG A 249 -33.74 -17.52 27.91
C ARG A 249 -32.56 -18.36 28.42
N LYS A 250 -31.66 -18.79 27.54
CA LYS A 250 -30.52 -19.66 27.91
C LYS A 250 -29.51 -18.93 28.80
N LEU A 251 -29.22 -17.66 28.53
CA LEU A 251 -28.34 -16.87 29.39
C LEU A 251 -28.96 -16.66 30.78
N LYS A 252 -30.27 -16.43 30.86
CA LYS A 252 -30.98 -16.33 32.15
C LYS A 252 -30.98 -17.63 32.93
N GLU A 253 -31.19 -18.77 32.26
CA GLU A 253 -31.09 -20.11 32.87
C GLU A 253 -29.68 -20.45 33.36
N ASN A 254 -28.65 -19.80 32.79
CA ASN A 254 -27.24 -20.04 33.09
C ASN A 254 -26.54 -18.80 33.70
N GLN A 255 -27.29 -17.94 34.39
CA GLN A 255 -26.73 -16.70 34.96
C GLN A 255 -25.59 -16.95 35.95
N ASP A 256 -25.66 -18.07 36.69
CA ASP A 256 -24.70 -18.46 37.73
C ASP A 256 -23.49 -19.25 37.17
N LYS A 257 -23.44 -19.47 35.84
CA LYS A 257 -22.34 -20.18 35.17
C LYS A 257 -21.14 -19.27 34.90
N SER A 258 -19.99 -19.89 34.61
CA SER A 258 -18.80 -19.13 34.19
C SER A 258 -19.03 -18.43 32.86
N ASP A 259 -18.24 -17.40 32.57
CA ASP A 259 -18.36 -16.68 31.31
C ASP A 259 -17.92 -17.55 30.11
N GLU A 260 -17.07 -18.56 30.33
CA GLU A 260 -16.73 -19.57 29.32
C GLU A 260 -17.94 -20.41 28.92
N GLU A 261 -18.71 -20.89 29.92
CA GLU A 261 -19.94 -21.65 29.68
C GLU A 261 -21.01 -20.79 29.01
N LYS A 262 -21.11 -19.51 29.39
CA LYS A 262 -22.01 -18.55 28.74
C LYS A 262 -21.58 -18.25 27.30
N LEU A 263 -20.28 -18.20 27.02
CA LEU A 263 -19.80 -18.02 25.66
C LEU A 263 -20.14 -19.22 24.79
N ASP A 264 -19.93 -20.46 25.26
CA ASP A 264 -20.29 -21.65 24.47
C ASP A 264 -21.78 -21.62 24.07
N ILE A 265 -22.65 -21.17 24.97
CA ILE A 265 -24.08 -20.95 24.68
C ILE A 265 -24.26 -19.90 23.58
N ALA A 266 -23.61 -18.74 23.70
CA ALA A 266 -23.73 -17.65 22.74
C ALA A 266 -23.18 -18.06 21.36
N VAL A 267 -22.02 -18.71 21.29
CA VAL A 267 -21.38 -19.22 20.07
C VAL A 267 -22.30 -20.17 19.31
N ARG A 268 -22.92 -21.13 19.99
CA ARG A 268 -23.84 -22.09 19.37
C ARG A 268 -25.05 -21.42 18.74
N ILE A 269 -25.59 -20.37 19.38
CA ILE A 269 -26.74 -19.63 18.86
C ILE A 269 -26.32 -18.73 17.71
N TYR A 270 -25.17 -18.08 17.83
CA TYR A 270 -24.57 -17.24 16.80
C TYR A 270 -24.42 -17.99 15.46
N PHE A 271 -23.91 -19.22 15.46
CA PHE A 271 -23.77 -19.98 14.22
C PHE A 271 -25.09 -20.27 13.49
N LYS A 272 -26.23 -20.26 14.19
CA LYS A 272 -27.56 -20.41 13.58
C LYS A 272 -27.94 -19.21 12.70
N ILE A 273 -27.33 -18.04 12.89
CA ILE A 273 -27.55 -16.83 12.08
C ILE A 273 -27.14 -17.06 10.61
N PHE A 274 -26.19 -17.96 10.36
CA PHE A 274 -25.65 -18.25 9.03
C PHE A 274 -26.34 -19.43 8.33
N GLY A 275 -27.41 -19.98 8.91
CA GLY A 275 -28.16 -21.09 8.30
C GLY A 275 -27.44 -22.45 8.36
N GLY A 276 -26.46 -22.61 9.25
CA GLY A 276 -25.86 -23.91 9.53
C GLY A 276 -26.91 -24.88 10.09
N ARG A 277 -27.16 -25.98 9.37
CA ARG A 277 -27.84 -27.15 9.95
C ARG A 277 -26.91 -27.77 10.99
N GLU A 278 -27.48 -28.18 12.12
CA GLU A 278 -26.84 -29.05 13.10
C GLU A 278 -26.21 -30.30 12.46
#